data_AF-A0A931NW86-F1
#
_entry.id   AF-A0A931NW86-F1
#
_cell.length_a   1.000
_cell.length_b   1.000
_cell.length_c   1.000
_cell.angle_alpha   90.00
_cell.angle_beta   90.00
_cell.angle_gamma   90.00
#
_symmetry.space_group_name_H-M   'P 1'
#
loop_
_entity.id
_entity.type
_entity.pdbx_description
1 polymer ?
#
loop_
_entity_poly.entity_id
_entity_poly.type
_entity_poly.pdbx_seq_one_letter_code
_entity_poly.pdbx_strand_id
1 'polypeptide(L)'
;MRAINPQRLDEARARLTREAVAFTFGIEPDAIEGPTRGASHIALARQVAMYLTHISFELSLSRVATAFGRDRTTASHACHVIEDRRDDPEFDAQLDRLEAFLRSAPLPAEAQSCRH
;
A
#
# COMPACT_ATOMS: atom_id res chain seq x y z
N MET A 1 -4.45 -9.40 26.83
CA MET A 1 -4.34 -9.31 25.36
C MET A 1 -4.55 -7.84 24.98
N ARG A 2 -3.49 -7.08 24.66
CA ARG A 2 -3.64 -5.65 24.30
C ARG A 2 -4.16 -5.61 22.86
N ALA A 3 -5.32 -4.97 22.64
CA ALA A 3 -5.80 -4.72 21.28
C ALA A 3 -4.74 -3.91 20.50
N ILE A 4 -4.39 -4.37 19.30
CA ILE A 4 -3.47 -3.65 18.41
C ILE A 4 -4.07 -2.28 18.12
N ASN A 5 -3.29 -1.20 18.30
CA ASN A 5 -3.71 0.14 17.89
C ASN A 5 -4.03 0.10 16.38
N PRO A 6 -5.27 0.41 15.96
CA PRO A 6 -5.68 0.35 14.56
C PRO A 6 -4.76 1.14 13.61
N GLN A 7 -4.25 2.29 14.05
CA GLN A 7 -3.34 3.11 13.25
C GLN A 7 -2.00 2.39 12.99
N ARG A 8 -1.44 1.73 14.00
CA ARG A 8 -0.19 0.97 13.85
C ARG A 8 -0.34 -0.23 12.91
N LEU A 9 -1.52 -0.86 12.93
CA LEU A 9 -1.82 -1.95 11.99
C LEU A 9 -1.93 -1.42 10.55
N ASP A 10 -2.59 -0.27 10.38
CA ASP A 10 -2.73 0.38 9.07
C ASP A 10 -1.37 0.78 8.49
N GLU A 11 -0.48 1.36 9.31
CA GLU A 11 0.90 1.68 8.94
C GLU A 11 1.71 0.43 8.58
N ALA A 12 1.55 -0.67 9.33
CA ALA A 12 2.23 -1.93 9.04
C ALA A 12 1.77 -2.55 7.72
N ARG A 13 0.46 -2.50 7.45
CA ARG A 13 -0.13 -2.92 6.18
C ARG A 13 0.33 -2.06 5.01
N ALA A 14 0.30 -0.73 5.17
CA ALA A 14 0.81 0.20 4.17
C ALA A 14 2.28 -0.06 3.84
N ARG A 15 3.13 -0.27 4.86
CA ARG A 15 4.53 -0.63 4.66
C ARG A 15 4.69 -1.94 3.89
N LEU A 16 4.00 -3.02 4.29
CA LEU A 16 4.04 -4.28 3.56
C LEU A 16 3.64 -4.10 2.08
N THR A 17 2.56 -3.35 1.82
CA THR A 17 2.14 -3.06 0.46
C THR A 17 3.22 -2.32 -0.33
N ARG A 18 3.88 -1.32 0.29
CA ARG A 18 4.97 -0.58 -0.35
C ARG A 18 6.11 -1.52 -0.75
N GLU A 19 6.54 -2.41 0.13
CA GLU A 19 7.59 -3.39 -0.15
C GLU A 19 7.22 -4.31 -1.33
N ALA A 20 5.99 -4.85 -1.32
CA ALA A 20 5.52 -5.75 -2.37
C ALA A 20 5.45 -5.05 -3.74
N VAL A 21 4.97 -3.81 -3.76
CA VAL A 21 4.90 -2.98 -4.97
C VAL A 21 6.30 -2.58 -5.43
N ALA A 22 7.16 -2.12 -4.53
CA ALA A 22 8.55 -1.77 -4.82
C ALA A 22 9.28 -2.92 -5.52
N PHE A 23 9.17 -4.13 -4.94
CA PHE A 23 9.72 -5.35 -5.52
C PHE A 23 9.19 -5.63 -6.93
N THR A 24 7.87 -5.56 -7.12
CA THR A 24 7.23 -5.89 -8.41
C THR A 24 7.55 -4.86 -9.50
N PHE A 25 7.73 -3.60 -9.13
CA PHE A 25 8.00 -2.51 -10.08
C PHE A 25 9.51 -2.20 -10.23
N GLY A 26 10.38 -2.89 -9.50
CA GLY A 26 11.84 -2.67 -9.54
C GLY A 26 12.25 -1.29 -9.01
N ILE A 27 11.58 -0.80 -7.98
CA ILE A 27 11.77 0.53 -7.40
C ILE A 27 12.28 0.38 -5.97
N GLU A 28 13.14 1.28 -5.52
CA GLU A 28 13.57 1.34 -4.12
C GLU A 28 12.37 1.70 -3.21
N PRO A 29 12.05 0.93 -2.16
CA PRO A 29 10.88 1.19 -1.30
C PRO A 29 10.80 2.62 -0.75
N ASP A 30 11.94 3.18 -0.36
CA ASP A 30 12.05 4.56 0.16
C ASP A 30 11.66 5.62 -0.88
N ALA A 31 11.83 5.34 -2.18
CA ALA A 31 11.42 6.24 -3.24
C ALA A 31 9.89 6.38 -3.33
N ILE A 32 9.15 5.31 -2.97
CA ILE A 32 7.69 5.35 -2.89
C ILE A 32 7.24 6.22 -1.72
N GLU A 33 7.96 6.23 -0.60
CA GLU A 33 7.64 7.04 0.58
C GLU A 33 7.96 8.53 0.38
N GLY A 34 8.99 8.85 -0.41
CA GLY A 34 9.50 10.21 -0.63
C GLY A 34 8.43 11.29 -0.91
N PRO A 35 8.61 12.53 -0.40
CA PRO A 35 7.57 13.56 -0.39
C PRO A 35 7.25 14.10 -1.79
N THR A 36 8.22 14.09 -2.70
CA THR A 36 8.09 14.63 -4.05
C THR A 36 7.34 13.68 -4.98
N ARG A 37 6.68 14.24 -6.00
CA ARG A 37 6.04 13.46 -7.09
C ARG A 37 7.01 12.46 -7.71
N GLY A 38 8.29 12.83 -7.85
CA GLY A 38 9.35 11.99 -8.40
C GLY A 38 9.14 11.69 -9.88
N ALA A 39 9.85 10.68 -10.39
CA ALA A 39 9.64 10.15 -11.73
C ALA A 39 8.24 9.51 -11.87
N SER A 40 7.69 9.49 -13.09
CA SER A 40 6.34 8.98 -13.36
C SER A 40 6.11 7.54 -12.88
N HIS A 41 7.11 6.67 -13.04
CA HIS A 41 7.04 5.28 -12.57
C HIS A 41 6.98 5.16 -11.03
N ILE A 42 7.64 6.07 -10.30
CA ILE A 42 7.58 6.13 -8.83
C ILE A 42 6.20 6.64 -8.37
N ALA A 43 5.68 7.67 -9.04
CA ALA A 43 4.35 8.19 -8.75
C ALA A 43 3.27 7.11 -8.94
N LEU A 44 3.36 6.36 -10.03
CA LEU A 44 2.49 5.22 -10.31
C LEU A 44 2.59 4.14 -9.25
N ALA A 45 3.80 3.72 -8.86
CA ALA A 45 4.00 2.72 -7.82
C ALA A 45 3.38 3.16 -6.48
N ARG A 46 3.46 4.45 -6.13
CA ARG A 46 2.76 5.01 -4.96
C ARG A 46 1.24 4.92 -5.09
N GLN A 47 0.69 5.20 -6.26
CA GLN A 47 -0.75 5.08 -6.51
C GLN A 47 -1.21 3.63 -6.39
N VAL A 48 -0.46 2.68 -6.97
CA VAL A 48 -0.69 1.23 -6.84
C VAL A 48 -0.66 0.81 -5.39
N ALA A 49 0.33 1.25 -4.61
CA ALA A 49 0.43 0.90 -3.20
C ALA A 49 -0.76 1.42 -2.37
N MET A 50 -1.25 2.63 -2.65
CA MET A 50 -2.46 3.15 -1.99
C MET A 50 -3.70 2.35 -2.36
N TYR A 51 -3.90 2.08 -3.66
CA TYR A 51 -5.04 1.31 -4.16
C TYR A 51 -5.06 -0.11 -3.58
N LEU A 52 -3.94 -0.83 -3.63
CA LEU A 52 -3.85 -2.18 -3.08
C LEU A 52 -4.08 -2.20 -1.57
N THR A 53 -3.63 -1.18 -0.85
CA THR A 53 -3.89 -1.06 0.58
C THR A 53 -5.38 -0.84 0.87
N HIS A 54 -6.08 -0.09 0.02
CA HIS A 54 -7.53 0.12 0.10
C HIS A 54 -8.28 -1.22 -0.05
N ILE A 55 -8.02 -1.96 -1.14
CA ILE A 55 -8.81 -3.15 -1.48
C ILE A 55 -8.41 -4.42 -0.72
N SER A 56 -7.11 -4.62 -0.45
CA SER A 56 -6.61 -5.86 0.16
C SER A 56 -6.89 -5.92 1.66
N PHE A 57 -6.98 -4.75 2.31
CA PHE A 57 -7.16 -4.63 3.75
C PHE A 57 -8.43 -3.87 4.15
N GLU A 58 -9.29 -3.54 3.17
CA GLU A 58 -10.57 -2.86 3.35
C GLU A 58 -10.44 -1.54 4.14
N LEU A 59 -9.32 -0.84 3.95
CA LEU A 59 -9.06 0.43 4.61
C LEU A 59 -9.77 1.56 3.87
N SER A 60 -10.50 2.42 4.57
CA SER A 60 -11.09 3.61 3.94
C SER A 60 -10.01 4.53 3.36
N LEU A 61 -10.35 5.32 2.33
CA LEU A 61 -9.41 6.27 1.72
C LEU A 61 -8.74 7.21 2.75
N SER A 62 -9.46 7.60 3.81
CA SER A 62 -8.91 8.42 4.90
C SER A 62 -7.85 7.66 5.73
N ARG A 63 -8.05 6.36 5.97
CA ARG A 63 -7.09 5.51 6.70
C ARG A 63 -5.86 5.22 5.83
N VAL A 64 -6.07 4.95 4.54
CA VAL A 64 -4.97 4.82 3.57
C VAL A 64 -4.16 6.11 3.53
N ALA A 65 -4.81 7.26 3.35
CA ALA A 65 -4.13 8.54 3.31
C ALA A 65 -3.30 8.80 4.57
N THR A 66 -3.89 8.57 5.75
CA THR A 66 -3.18 8.66 7.04
C THR A 66 -1.96 7.73 7.09
N ALA A 67 -2.12 6.46 6.73
CA ALA A 67 -1.04 5.45 6.78
C ALA A 67 0.11 5.75 5.80
N PHE A 68 -0.16 6.50 4.73
CA PHE A 68 0.84 6.95 3.76
C PHE A 68 1.32 8.39 4.00
N GLY A 69 0.83 9.08 5.04
CA GLY A 69 1.18 10.47 5.32
C GLY A 69 0.73 11.46 4.23
N ARG A 70 -0.42 11.21 3.59
CA ARG A 70 -0.95 12.02 2.48
C ARG A 70 -2.36 12.54 2.76
N ASP A 71 -2.81 13.45 1.91
CA ASP A 71 -4.19 13.94 1.95
C ASP A 71 -5.18 12.88 1.41
N ARG A 72 -6.40 12.85 1.94
CA ARG A 72 -7.47 11.94 1.48
C ARG A 72 -7.71 12.05 -0.03
N THR A 73 -7.66 13.26 -0.59
CA THR A 73 -7.82 13.48 -2.03
C THR A 73 -6.73 12.81 -2.86
N THR A 74 -5.51 12.66 -2.30
CA THR A 74 -4.41 11.93 -2.95
C THR A 74 -4.72 10.44 -3.05
N ALA A 75 -5.24 9.83 -1.97
CA ALA A 75 -5.65 8.43 -1.98
C ALA A 75 -6.84 8.19 -2.93
N SER A 76 -7.81 9.10 -2.96
CA SER A 76 -8.94 9.05 -3.90
C SER A 76 -8.47 9.15 -5.35
N HIS A 77 -7.57 10.09 -5.65
CA HIS A 77 -7.00 10.25 -6.98
C HIS A 77 -6.20 9.01 -7.40
N ALA A 78 -5.42 8.43 -6.50
CA ALA A 78 -4.72 7.17 -6.74
C ALA A 78 -5.69 6.04 -7.12
N CYS A 79 -6.80 5.89 -6.41
CA CYS A 79 -7.77 4.83 -6.72
C CYS A 79 -8.37 5.01 -8.13
N HIS A 80 -8.82 6.21 -8.48
CA HIS A 80 -9.35 6.46 -9.84
C HIS A 80 -8.30 6.17 -10.93
N VAL A 81 -7.05 6.64 -10.75
CA VAL A 81 -5.98 6.41 -11.73
C VAL A 81 -5.70 4.92 -11.92
N ILE A 82 -5.75 4.13 -10.85
CA ILE A 82 -5.50 2.69 -10.93
C ILE A 82 -6.71 1.95 -11.51
N GLU A 83 -7.94 2.34 -11.15
CA GLU A 83 -9.17 1.79 -11.75
C GLU A 83 -9.18 1.97 -13.26
N ASP A 84 -8.92 3.18 -13.76
CA ASP A 84 -8.82 3.46 -15.19
C ASP A 84 -7.72 2.63 -15.89
N ARG A 85 -6.67 2.28 -15.16
CA ARG A 85 -5.51 1.55 -15.70
C ARG A 85 -5.69 0.04 -15.66
N ARG A 86 -6.62 -0.48 -14.86
CA ARG A 86 -7.01 -1.90 -14.83
C ARG A 86 -7.77 -2.34 -16.08
N ASP A 87 -8.11 -1.42 -16.99
CA ASP A 87 -8.57 -1.75 -18.34
C ASP A 87 -7.51 -2.47 -19.19
N ASP A 88 -6.22 -2.37 -18.82
CA ASP A 88 -5.14 -3.17 -19.40
C ASP A 88 -5.06 -4.55 -18.73
N PRO A 89 -5.34 -5.66 -19.46
CA PRO A 89 -5.36 -7.01 -18.89
C PRO A 89 -4.03 -7.47 -18.28
N GLU A 90 -2.89 -7.00 -18.80
CA GLU A 90 -1.58 -7.39 -18.26
C GLU A 90 -1.35 -6.73 -16.89
N PHE A 91 -1.70 -5.45 -16.80
CA PHE A 91 -1.64 -4.69 -15.55
C PHE A 91 -2.64 -5.23 -14.53
N ASP A 92 -3.87 -5.51 -14.96
CA ASP A 92 -4.92 -6.09 -14.12
C ASP A 92 -4.48 -7.41 -13.47
N ALA A 93 -3.98 -8.34 -14.29
CA ALA A 93 -3.48 -9.63 -13.82
C ALA A 93 -2.25 -9.51 -12.90
N GLN A 94 -1.44 -8.45 -13.05
CA GLN A 94 -0.34 -8.16 -12.14
C GLN A 94 -0.86 -7.68 -10.78
N LEU A 95 -1.86 -6.80 -10.78
CA LEU A 95 -2.48 -6.28 -9.56
C LEU A 95 -3.23 -7.36 -8.79
N ASP A 96 -3.92 -8.28 -9.47
CA ASP A 96 -4.60 -9.42 -8.83
C ASP A 96 -3.62 -10.33 -8.09
N ARG A 97 -2.44 -10.59 -8.67
CA ARG A 97 -1.38 -11.37 -8.01
C ARG A 97 -0.87 -10.68 -6.74
N LEU A 98 -0.70 -9.36 -6.80
CA LEU A 98 -0.30 -8.55 -5.65
C LEU A 98 -1.39 -8.52 -4.57
N GLU A 99 -2.65 -8.33 -4.95
CA GLU A 99 -3.79 -8.37 -4.03
C GLU A 99 -3.88 -9.72 -3.33
N ALA A 100 -3.79 -10.82 -4.06
CA ALA A 100 -3.83 -12.17 -3.50
C ALA A 100 -2.69 -12.41 -2.49
N PHE A 101 -1.48 -11.95 -2.82
CA PHE A 101 -0.34 -11.99 -1.89
C PHE A 101 -0.63 -11.20 -0.61
N LEU A 102 -1.10 -9.95 -0.73
CA LEU A 102 -1.39 -9.07 0.41
C LEU A 102 -2.53 -9.60 1.28
N ARG A 103 -3.58 -10.18 0.70
CA ARG A 103 -4.69 -10.82 1.43
C ARG A 103 -4.24 -12.08 2.19
N SER A 104 -3.23 -12.78 1.69
CA SER A 104 -2.65 -13.95 2.36
C SER A 104 -1.66 -13.58 3.48
N ALA A 105 -1.29 -12.30 3.59
CA ALA A 105 -0.26 -11.86 4.52
C ALA A 105 -0.67 -12.11 5.98
N PRO A 106 0.22 -12.65 6.82
CA PRO A 106 -0.05 -12.80 8.24
C PRO A 106 -0.22 -11.43 8.89
N LEU A 107 -0.93 -11.39 10.01
CA LEU A 107 -0.93 -10.20 10.85
C LEU A 107 0.51 -9.88 11.28
N PRO A 108 0.92 -8.60 11.31
CA PRO A 108 2.23 -8.24 11.80
C PRO A 108 2.36 -8.82 13.20
N ALA A 109 3.44 -9.58 13.43
CA ALA A 109 3.76 -10.04 14.76
C ALA A 109 3.73 -8.80 15.66
N GLU A 110 3.05 -8.90 16.81
CA GLU A 110 3.27 -7.91 17.87
C GLU A 110 4.78 -7.74 18.01
N ALA A 111 5.26 -6.58 18.48
CA ALA A 111 6.60 -6.52 19.04
C ALA A 111 6.62 -7.48 20.26
N GLN A 112 6.63 -8.79 20.00
CA GLN A 112 6.65 -9.87 20.95
C GLN A 112 8.02 -9.76 21.56
N SER A 113 8.09 -9.03 22.67
CA SER A 113 9.16 -9.09 23.65
C SER A 113 10.49 -9.59 23.06
N CYS A 114 11.24 -8.71 22.38
CA CYS A 114 12.68 -8.73 22.61
C CYS A 114 12.91 -8.28 24.07
N ARG A 115 12.45 -9.09 25.02
CA ARG A 115 12.97 -9.12 26.37
C ARG A 115 14.16 -10.06 26.26
N HIS A 116 15.32 -9.49 25.98
CA HIS A 116 16.54 -10.04 26.55
C HIS A 116 16.49 -9.88 28.07
#